data_AF-K2L662-F1
#
_entry.id   AF-K2L662-F1
#
_cell.length_a   1.000
_cell.length_b   1.000
_cell.length_c   1.000
_cell.angle_alpha   90.00
_cell.angle_beta   90.00
_cell.angle_gamma   90.00
#
_symmetry.space_group_name_H-M   'P 1'
#
loop_
_entity.id
_entity.type
_entity.pdbx_description
1 polymer ?
#
loop_
_entity_poly.entity_id
_entity_poly.type
_entity_poly.pdbx_seq_one_letter_code
_entity_poly.pdbx_strand_id
1 'polypeptide(L)'
;MSNESAAPIFQQREQSLRELVSIARNMPNFEAAWRNAENAVSGCEAQVWMHTEWQANGHVRLRLDSESRLVKGTLGVLQQALDGATAAQIVNFDVNAYFAKIGLQRFLSPSRNNGVFQVTRQLQQRAAAYAAANA
;
A
#
# COMPACT_ATOMS: atom_id res chain seq x y z
N MET A 1 30.80 17.28 5.59
CA MET A 1 30.00 16.07 5.28
C MET A 1 28.55 16.52 5.28
N SER A 2 28.03 16.86 4.10
CA SER A 2 26.69 17.39 3.92
C SER A 2 25.69 16.33 4.36
N ASN A 3 24.99 16.59 5.46
CA ASN A 3 23.84 15.80 5.87
C ASN A 3 22.73 16.07 4.85
N GLU A 4 22.64 15.26 3.79
CA GLU A 4 21.47 15.22 2.93
C GLU A 4 20.30 14.63 3.73
N SER A 5 19.73 15.46 4.61
CA SER A 5 18.37 15.27 5.06
C SER A 5 17.48 15.41 3.82
N ALA A 6 17.31 14.33 3.06
CA ALA A 6 16.43 14.28 1.92
C ALA A 6 15.06 14.77 2.38
N ALA A 7 14.61 15.89 1.83
CA ALA A 7 13.34 16.48 2.20
C ALA A 7 12.21 15.45 1.98
N PRO A 8 11.15 15.45 2.81
CA PRO A 8 10.02 14.55 2.63
C PRO A 8 9.46 14.66 1.21
N ILE A 9 9.05 13.53 0.63
CA ILE A 9 8.50 13.48 -0.74
C ILE A 9 7.21 14.31 -0.82
N PHE A 10 6.36 14.21 0.21
CA PHE A 10 5.10 14.94 0.31
C PHE A 10 5.25 16.14 1.26
N GLN A 11 5.07 17.36 0.73
CA GLN A 11 5.34 18.61 1.47
C GLN A 11 4.17 19.62 1.45
N GLN A 12 3.59 19.85 0.28
CA GLN A 12 2.51 20.82 0.11
C GLN A 12 1.21 20.08 -0.23
N ARG A 13 0.10 20.46 0.39
CA ARG A 13 -1.16 19.71 0.32
C ARG A 13 -1.64 19.50 -1.11
N GLU A 14 -1.82 20.58 -1.88
CA GLU A 14 -2.37 20.47 -3.23
C GLU A 14 -1.46 19.66 -4.16
N GLN A 15 -0.15 19.89 -4.10
CA GLN A 15 0.82 19.13 -4.89
C GLN A 15 0.81 17.65 -4.50
N SER A 16 0.72 17.34 -3.21
CA SER A 16 0.65 15.96 -2.71
C SER A 16 -0.61 15.25 -3.21
N LEU A 17 -1.75 15.92 -3.22
CA LEU A 17 -2.99 15.34 -3.77
C LEU A 17 -2.90 15.10 -5.29
N ARG A 18 -2.30 16.04 -6.03
CA ARG A 18 -2.03 15.85 -7.47
C ARG A 18 -1.09 14.67 -7.72
N GLU A 19 -0.07 14.53 -6.88
CA GLU A 19 0.89 13.42 -6.96
C GLU A 19 0.19 12.08 -6.73
N LEU A 20 -0.66 11.96 -5.71
CA LEU A 20 -1.45 10.74 -5.48
C LEU A 20 -2.34 10.40 -6.68
N VAL A 21 -2.98 11.39 -7.30
CA VAL A 21 -3.75 11.18 -8.54
C VAL A 21 -2.86 10.73 -9.69
N SER A 22 -1.64 11.25 -9.79
CA SER A 22 -0.66 10.83 -10.80
C SER A 22 -0.24 9.37 -10.58
N ILE A 23 0.13 9.01 -9.34
CA ILE A 23 0.48 7.65 -8.94
C ILE A 23 -0.66 6.69 -9.28
N ALA A 24 -1.91 7.03 -8.94
CA ALA A 24 -3.07 6.19 -9.23
C ALA A 24 -3.24 5.86 -10.72
N ARG A 25 -2.89 6.80 -11.62
CA ARG A 25 -2.96 6.59 -13.08
C ARG A 25 -1.84 5.68 -13.60
N ASN A 26 -0.69 5.69 -12.93
CA ASN A 26 0.49 4.93 -13.34
C ASN A 26 0.59 3.55 -12.66
N MET A 27 -0.36 3.21 -11.79
CA MET A 27 -0.39 1.89 -11.17
C MET A 27 -0.60 0.80 -12.24
N PRO A 28 0.04 -0.37 -12.07
CA PRO A 28 -0.24 -1.54 -12.89
C PRO A 28 -1.73 -1.85 -12.98
N ASN A 29 -2.16 -2.40 -14.12
CA ASN A 29 -3.55 -2.82 -14.29
C ASN A 29 -3.97 -3.80 -13.19
N PHE A 30 -5.19 -3.65 -12.71
CA PHE A 30 -5.83 -4.58 -11.79
C PHE A 30 -6.90 -5.34 -12.57
N GLU A 31 -6.73 -6.64 -12.71
CA GLU A 31 -7.62 -7.45 -13.55
C GLU A 31 -9.05 -7.44 -12.98
N ALA A 32 -10.04 -7.37 -13.88
CA ALA A 32 -11.44 -7.33 -13.48
C ALA A 32 -11.85 -8.58 -12.68
N ALA A 33 -11.27 -9.74 -13.00
CA ALA A 33 -11.50 -10.99 -12.28
C ALA A 33 -11.04 -10.94 -10.82
N TRP A 34 -10.08 -10.07 -10.48
CA TRP A 34 -9.62 -9.88 -9.11
C TRP A 34 -10.52 -8.95 -8.30
N ARG A 35 -11.48 -8.23 -8.91
CA ARG A 35 -12.47 -7.41 -8.18
C ARG A 35 -13.61 -8.26 -7.65
N ASN A 36 -13.27 -9.15 -6.72
CA ASN A 36 -14.19 -10.11 -6.11
C ASN A 36 -14.15 -10.01 -4.57
N ALA A 37 -15.02 -10.75 -3.90
CA ALA A 37 -15.13 -10.73 -2.44
C ALA A 37 -13.87 -11.25 -1.72
N GLU A 38 -13.14 -12.20 -2.32
CA GLU A 38 -11.93 -12.79 -1.73
C GLU A 38 -10.77 -11.78 -1.65
N ASN A 39 -10.69 -10.91 -2.65
CA ASN A 39 -9.70 -9.83 -2.70
C ASN A 39 -10.19 -8.54 -2.04
N ALA A 40 -11.44 -8.45 -1.62
CA ALA A 40 -11.96 -7.24 -0.99
C ALA A 40 -11.33 -7.00 0.40
N VAL A 41 -10.98 -5.74 0.67
CA VAL A 41 -10.47 -5.30 1.97
C VAL A 41 -11.59 -4.60 2.73
N SER A 42 -11.99 -5.18 3.86
CA SER A 42 -13.02 -4.59 4.74
C SER A 42 -12.48 -3.43 5.58
N GLY A 43 -13.36 -2.52 6.00
CA GLY A 43 -13.02 -1.44 6.94
C GLY A 43 -12.42 -0.19 6.28
N CYS A 44 -12.36 -0.14 4.96
CA CYS A 44 -12.08 1.08 4.19
C CYS A 44 -13.39 1.81 3.88
N GLU A 45 -13.39 3.15 3.89
CA GLU A 45 -14.57 3.94 3.47
C GLU A 45 -14.83 3.80 1.97
N ALA A 46 -13.76 3.82 1.16
CA ALA A 46 -13.85 3.45 -0.24
C ALA A 46 -13.63 1.94 -0.40
N GLN A 47 -14.27 1.34 -1.40
CA GLN A 47 -14.00 -0.05 -1.76
C GLN A 47 -12.53 -0.21 -2.18
N VAL A 48 -11.87 -1.22 -1.62
CA VAL A 48 -10.48 -1.57 -1.91
C VAL A 48 -10.38 -3.06 -2.23
N TRP A 49 -9.51 -3.41 -3.17
CA TRP A 49 -9.14 -4.78 -3.48
C TRP A 49 -7.63 -4.97 -3.39
N MET A 50 -7.23 -6.16 -2.95
CA MET A 50 -5.85 -6.59 -2.82
C MET A 50 -5.68 -8.00 -3.35
N HIS A 51 -4.83 -8.13 -4.36
CA HIS A 51 -4.40 -9.41 -4.90
C HIS A 51 -2.92 -9.64 -4.54
N THR A 52 -2.61 -10.88 -4.13
CA THR A 52 -1.28 -11.30 -3.69
C THR A 52 -0.95 -12.63 -4.31
N GLU A 53 0.16 -12.70 -5.03
CA GLU A 53 0.69 -13.94 -5.62
C GLU A 53 2.10 -14.16 -5.06
N TRP A 54 2.33 -15.29 -4.40
CA TRP A 54 3.65 -15.61 -3.84
C TRP A 54 4.51 -16.34 -4.85
N GLN A 55 5.70 -15.82 -5.10
CA GLN A 55 6.66 -16.40 -6.04
C GLN A 55 7.49 -17.48 -5.36
N ALA A 56 8.07 -18.39 -6.15
CA ALA A 56 8.90 -19.50 -5.66
C ALA A 56 10.16 -19.04 -4.87
N ASN A 57 10.61 -17.81 -5.08
CA ASN A 57 11.72 -17.20 -4.35
C ASN A 57 11.29 -16.57 -3.00
N GLY A 58 10.01 -16.68 -2.61
CA GLY A 58 9.49 -16.14 -1.36
C GLY A 58 9.08 -14.65 -1.39
N HIS A 59 9.10 -14.02 -2.57
CA HIS A 59 8.69 -12.64 -2.77
C HIS A 59 7.21 -12.56 -3.20
N VAL A 60 6.50 -11.51 -2.78
CA VAL A 60 5.11 -11.28 -3.18
C VAL A 60 5.05 -10.46 -4.47
N ARG A 61 4.13 -10.79 -5.37
CA ARG A 61 3.57 -9.84 -6.34
C ARG A 61 2.29 -9.27 -5.75
N LEU A 62 2.31 -7.97 -5.46
CA LEU A 62 1.24 -7.23 -4.81
C LEU A 62 0.53 -6.32 -5.83
N ARG A 63 -0.80 -6.44 -5.91
CA ARG A 63 -1.64 -5.53 -6.69
C ARG A 63 -2.76 -4.99 -5.80
N LEU A 64 -2.90 -3.67 -5.79
CA LEU A 64 -3.91 -2.95 -5.04
C LEU A 64 -4.78 -2.13 -5.99
N ASP A 65 -6.06 -1.99 -5.67
CA ASP A 65 -6.99 -1.14 -6.42
C ASP A 65 -8.06 -0.53 -5.52
N SER A 66 -8.68 0.55 -5.99
CA SER A 66 -9.80 1.21 -5.31
C SER A 66 -10.63 2.02 -6.28
N GLU A 67 -11.95 2.11 -6.02
CA GLU A 67 -12.87 2.99 -6.74
C GLU A 67 -12.56 4.48 -6.51
N SER A 68 -11.95 4.84 -5.38
CA SER A 68 -11.53 6.21 -5.11
C SER A 68 -10.14 6.45 -5.65
N ARG A 69 -10.00 7.40 -6.60
CA ARG A 69 -8.71 7.74 -7.22
C ARG A 69 -7.66 8.20 -6.20
N LEU A 70 -8.05 8.93 -5.16
CA LEU A 70 -7.12 9.36 -4.10
C LEU A 70 -6.71 8.21 -3.18
N VAL A 71 -7.64 7.32 -2.86
CA VAL A 71 -7.34 6.10 -2.09
C VAL A 71 -6.41 5.21 -2.90
N LYS A 72 -6.73 4.96 -4.19
CA LYS A 72 -5.86 4.24 -5.13
C LYS A 72 -4.46 4.83 -5.19
N GLY A 73 -4.33 6.16 -5.25
CA GLY A 73 -3.02 6.82 -5.20
C GLY A 73 -2.23 6.53 -3.94
N THR A 74 -2.91 6.53 -2.78
CA THR A 74 -2.29 6.23 -1.49
C THR A 74 -1.89 4.75 -1.41
N LEU A 75 -2.73 3.85 -1.94
CA LEU A 75 -2.40 2.43 -2.10
C LEU A 75 -1.23 2.23 -3.06
N GLY A 76 -1.09 3.05 -4.10
CA GLY A 76 0.05 2.99 -5.01
C GLY A 76 1.38 3.27 -4.31
N VAL A 77 1.40 4.20 -3.36
CA VAL A 77 2.59 4.43 -2.51
C VAL A 77 2.91 3.21 -1.66
N LEU A 78 1.90 2.57 -1.07
CA LEU A 78 2.08 1.34 -0.30
C LEU A 78 2.54 0.18 -1.19
N GLN A 79 1.96 0.03 -2.38
CA GLN A 79 2.32 -1.00 -3.34
C GLN A 79 3.77 -0.86 -3.79
N GLN A 80 4.24 0.37 -4.08
CA GLN A 80 5.64 0.61 -4.43
C GLN A 80 6.61 0.22 -3.31
N ALA A 81 6.19 0.30 -2.05
CA ALA A 81 7.03 -0.08 -0.92
C ALA A 81 7.09 -1.59 -0.67
N LEU A 82 6.06 -2.35 -1.06
CA LEU A 82 5.86 -3.74 -0.66
C LEU A 82 5.74 -4.75 -1.81
N ASP A 83 5.56 -4.31 -3.06
CA ASP A 83 5.62 -5.21 -4.21
C ASP A 83 7.05 -5.76 -4.35
N GLY A 84 7.17 -7.08 -4.46
CA GLY A 84 8.45 -7.77 -4.41
C GLY A 84 9.04 -7.92 -3.01
N ALA A 85 8.33 -7.60 -1.93
CA ALA A 85 8.82 -7.85 -0.57
C ALA A 85 8.67 -9.32 -0.17
N THR A 86 9.53 -9.79 0.75
CA THR A 86 9.39 -11.11 1.37
C THR A 86 8.32 -11.10 2.46
N ALA A 87 7.80 -12.29 2.82
CA ALA A 87 6.84 -12.40 3.91
C ALA A 87 7.36 -11.79 5.23
N ALA A 88 8.64 -11.99 5.55
CA ALA A 88 9.27 -11.42 6.73
C ALA A 88 9.33 -9.89 6.68
N GLN A 89 9.64 -9.30 5.53
CA GLN A 89 9.64 -7.84 5.36
C GLN A 89 8.25 -7.25 5.55
N ILE A 90 7.23 -7.90 4.99
CA ILE A 90 5.83 -7.45 5.11
C ILE A 90 5.35 -7.51 6.55
N VAL A 91 5.59 -8.63 7.25
CA VAL A 91 5.16 -8.82 8.65
C VAL A 91 5.75 -7.74 9.57
N ASN A 92 6.98 -7.31 9.31
CA ASN A 92 7.66 -6.29 10.11
C ASN A 92 7.48 -4.85 9.59
N PHE A 93 6.66 -4.64 8.56
CA PHE A 93 6.47 -3.33 7.95
C PHE A 93 5.59 -2.42 8.82
N ASP A 94 6.12 -1.27 9.23
CA ASP A 94 5.37 -0.21 9.91
C ASP A 94 4.92 0.86 8.90
N VAL A 95 3.66 0.77 8.47
CA VAL A 95 3.05 1.73 7.54
C VAL A 95 2.99 3.15 8.10
N ASN A 96 2.80 3.32 9.42
CA ASN A 96 2.72 4.64 10.02
C ASN A 96 4.09 5.30 10.02
N ALA A 97 5.13 4.57 10.44
CA ALA A 97 6.50 5.06 10.39
C ALA A 97 6.93 5.39 8.95
N TYR A 98 6.58 4.53 7.99
CA TYR A 98 6.86 4.77 6.57
C TYR A 98 6.16 6.04 6.04
N PHE A 99 4.86 6.20 6.30
CA PHE A 99 4.10 7.37 5.84
C PHE A 99 4.49 8.67 6.55
N ALA A 100 4.91 8.59 7.82
CA ALA A 100 5.49 9.71 8.54
C ALA A 100 6.81 10.15 7.88
N LYS A 101 7.70 9.19 7.59
CA LYS A 101 9.02 9.43 6.98
C LYS A 101 8.92 10.14 5.63
N ILE A 102 8.02 9.68 4.75
CA ILE A 102 7.83 10.30 3.42
C ILE A 102 6.96 11.56 3.45
N GLY A 103 6.41 11.91 4.62
CA GLY A 103 5.57 13.10 4.80
C GLY A 103 4.12 12.94 4.35
N LEU A 104 3.68 11.75 3.95
CA LEU A 104 2.33 11.52 3.40
C LEU A 104 1.25 11.60 4.49
N GLN A 105 1.54 11.13 5.70
CA GLN A 105 0.56 10.96 6.78
C GLN A 105 -0.24 12.25 7.09
N ARG A 106 0.39 13.42 6.97
CA ARG A 106 -0.23 14.73 7.25
C ARG A 106 -1.28 15.17 6.21
N PHE A 107 -1.36 14.50 5.06
CA PHE A 107 -2.31 14.81 3.98
C PHE A 107 -3.47 13.83 3.89
N LEU A 108 -3.42 12.75 4.68
CA LEU A 108 -4.46 11.75 4.75
C LEU A 108 -5.55 12.21 5.73
N SER A 109 -6.81 12.01 5.37
CA SER A 109 -7.92 12.14 6.33
C SER A 109 -7.86 10.95 7.30
N PRO A 110 -8.52 11.04 8.47
CA PRO A 110 -8.61 9.91 9.40
C PRO A 110 -9.08 8.62 8.72
N SER A 111 -10.09 8.71 7.85
CA SER A 111 -10.57 7.57 7.06
C SER A 111 -9.52 6.98 6.13
N ARG A 112 -8.78 7.79 5.39
CA ARG A 112 -7.71 7.32 4.49
C ARG A 112 -6.57 6.65 5.27
N ASN A 113 -6.20 7.20 6.43
CA ASN A 113 -5.24 6.57 7.34
C ASN A 113 -5.73 5.21 7.83
N ASN A 114 -7.00 5.10 8.23
CA ASN A 114 -7.56 3.81 8.62
C ASN A 114 -7.57 2.81 7.45
N GLY A 115 -7.94 3.24 6.24
CA GLY A 115 -7.96 2.38 5.07
C GLY A 115 -6.60 1.72 4.78
N VAL A 116 -5.52 2.51 4.75
CA VAL A 116 -4.17 1.93 4.53
C VAL A 116 -3.70 1.04 5.66
N PHE A 117 -4.11 1.32 6.90
CA PHE A 117 -3.84 0.45 8.03
C PHE A 117 -4.54 -0.91 7.87
N GLN A 118 -5.82 -0.94 7.48
CA GLN A 118 -6.54 -2.19 7.25
C GLN A 118 -5.91 -3.01 6.12
N VAL A 119 -5.53 -2.36 5.01
CA VAL A 119 -4.84 -3.03 3.89
C VAL A 119 -3.52 -3.63 4.35
N THR A 120 -2.70 -2.85 5.08
CA THR A 120 -1.41 -3.32 5.61
C THR A 120 -1.59 -4.52 6.54
N ARG A 121 -2.56 -4.44 7.45
CA ARG A 121 -2.87 -5.53 8.38
C ARG A 121 -3.29 -6.81 7.66
N GLN A 122 -4.16 -6.72 6.67
CA GLN A 122 -4.59 -7.89 5.90
C GLN A 122 -3.45 -8.48 5.09
N LEU A 123 -2.56 -7.64 4.53
CA LEU A 123 -1.37 -8.10 3.83
C LEU A 123 -0.40 -8.83 4.78
N GLN A 124 -0.20 -8.30 5.99
CA GLN A 124 0.60 -8.95 7.05
C GLN A 124 0.02 -10.30 7.45
N GLN A 125 -1.30 -10.43 7.55
CA GLN A 125 -1.95 -11.72 7.82
C GLN A 125 -1.70 -12.73 6.70
N ARG A 126 -1.85 -12.32 5.44
CA ARG A 126 -1.55 -13.18 4.27
C ARG A 126 -0.07 -13.60 4.24
N ALA A 127 0.84 -12.69 4.58
CA ALA A 127 2.27 -12.98 4.67
C ALA A 127 2.62 -13.95 5.80
N ALA A 128 2.05 -13.76 6.99
CA ALA A 128 2.25 -14.68 8.11
C ALA A 128 1.73 -16.09 7.80
N ALA A 129 0.54 -16.20 7.17
CA ALA A 129 -0.02 -17.48 6.74
C ALA A 129 0.86 -18.18 5.69
N TYR A 130 1.37 -17.43 4.70
CA TYR A 130 2.31 -17.96 3.73
C TYR A 130 3.61 -18.46 4.39
N ALA A 131 4.21 -17.66 5.28
CA ALA A 131 5.42 -18.04 5.98
C ALA A 131 5.23 -19.32 6.82
N ALA A 132 4.12 -19.44 7.55
CA ALA A 132 3.82 -20.63 8.35
C ALA A 132 3.61 -21.89 7.50
N ALA A 133 3.09 -21.76 6.28
CA ALA A 133 2.89 -22.89 5.37
C ALA A 133 4.16 -23.33 4.61
N ASN A 134 5.23 -22.53 4.66
CA ASN A 134 6.48 -22.76 3.92
C ASN A 134 7.72 -22.72 4.84
N ALA A 135 7.53 -22.85 6.16
CA ALA A 135 8.58 -23.01 7.16
C ALA A 135 8.93 -24.50 7.34
#